data_AF-A0A7X7D7W2-F1
#
_entry.id   AF-A0A7X7D7W2-F1
#
_cell.length_a   1.000
_cell.length_b   1.000
_cell.length_c   1.000
_cell.angle_alpha   90.00
_cell.angle_beta   90.00
_cell.angle_gamma   90.00
#
_symmetry.space_group_name_H-M   'P 1'
#
loop_
_entity.id
_entity.type
_entity.pdbx_description
1 polymer ?
#
loop_
_entity_poly.entity_id
_entity_poly.type
_entity_poly.pdbx_seq_one_letter_code
_entity_poly.pdbx_strand_id
1 'polypeptide(L)'
;MAEDQDAFVAQWRFDSIETYLDVDAGVPVEQGERLSILNTEDRAIALTAAEMRVESMVSALSDRALAKAAVTAVDRLYRAGTTMSLWSPDIASYVQATWGSIFKALGLRGYRIHYVVEHDHPERIGRPLELYPDLFASAGFAYVSPYTFANDLPDALDAEVTPEGLAPFLGAGREMARERAEELVRAGRHLAYVEAAPADGAVDAILAQIEITPGTIGVHRVGEPVEEPPPEVIFSSRGPGG
;
A
#
# COMPACT_ATOMS: atom_id res chain seq x y z
N MET A 1 9.29 -36.82 -7.56
CA MET A 1 8.91 -36.27 -6.24
C MET A 1 9.74 -35.04 -5.88
N ALA A 2 11.05 -35.15 -5.61
CA ALA A 2 11.86 -33.97 -5.29
C ALA A 2 12.03 -33.01 -6.49
N GLU A 3 12.34 -33.54 -7.68
CA GLU A 3 12.47 -32.73 -8.91
C GLU A 3 11.16 -32.04 -9.32
N ASP A 4 10.00 -32.69 -9.10
CA ASP A 4 8.68 -32.12 -9.40
C ASP A 4 8.34 -30.96 -8.46
N GLN A 5 8.74 -31.08 -7.18
CA GLN A 5 8.53 -30.04 -6.18
C GLN A 5 9.44 -28.83 -6.41
N ASP A 6 10.71 -29.06 -6.78
CA ASP A 6 11.64 -27.97 -7.13
C ASP A 6 11.15 -27.20 -8.38
N ALA A 7 10.67 -27.93 -9.38
CA ALA A 7 10.08 -27.32 -10.58
C ALA A 7 8.80 -26.53 -10.27
N PHE A 8 7.98 -27.00 -9.32
CA PHE A 8 6.81 -26.25 -8.84
C PHE A 8 7.23 -24.96 -8.12
N VAL A 9 8.15 -25.06 -7.16
CA VAL A 9 8.65 -23.92 -6.37
C VAL A 9 9.29 -22.85 -7.27
N ALA A 10 10.04 -23.26 -8.30
CA ALA A 10 10.70 -22.34 -9.22
C ALA A 10 9.72 -21.39 -9.93
N GLN A 11 8.46 -21.80 -10.13
CA GLN A 11 7.45 -20.98 -10.81
C GLN A 11 6.99 -19.75 -10.00
N TRP A 12 7.33 -19.70 -8.71
CA TRP A 12 7.01 -18.61 -7.78
C TRP A 12 8.23 -17.75 -7.44
N ARG A 13 9.38 -18.06 -8.06
CA ARG A 13 10.68 -17.42 -7.81
C ARG A 13 11.11 -16.63 -9.04
N PHE A 14 10.77 -15.35 -9.07
CA PHE A 14 11.27 -14.46 -10.12
C PHE A 14 12.69 -13.98 -9.83
N ASP A 15 13.35 -13.53 -10.90
CA ASP A 15 14.76 -13.12 -10.87
C ASP A 15 14.96 -11.68 -10.39
N SER A 16 13.89 -10.87 -10.37
CA SER A 16 13.95 -9.47 -9.96
C SER A 16 12.76 -9.09 -9.09
N ILE A 17 12.95 -8.11 -8.20
CA ILE A 17 11.86 -7.54 -7.40
C ILE A 17 10.85 -6.87 -8.34
N GLU A 18 11.32 -6.20 -9.38
CA GLU A 18 10.53 -5.45 -10.34
C GLU A 18 9.48 -6.32 -11.04
N THR A 19 9.81 -7.59 -11.32
CA THR A 19 8.87 -8.57 -11.88
C THR A 19 7.77 -8.93 -10.90
N TYR A 20 8.09 -9.15 -9.62
CA TYR A 20 7.05 -9.34 -8.61
C TYR A 20 6.10 -8.16 -8.63
N LEU A 21 6.65 -6.94 -8.70
CA LEU A 21 5.90 -5.70 -8.63
C LEU A 21 5.18 -5.30 -9.93
N ASP A 22 5.20 -6.10 -10.99
CA ASP A 22 4.76 -5.68 -12.31
C ASP A 22 3.23 -5.74 -12.48
N VAL A 23 2.59 -4.63 -12.13
CA VAL A 23 1.14 -4.44 -12.26
C VAL A 23 0.71 -4.34 -13.72
N ASP A 24 1.57 -3.82 -14.60
CA ASP A 24 1.25 -3.63 -16.02
C ASP A 24 1.23 -4.94 -16.79
N ALA A 25 2.13 -5.85 -16.41
CA ALA A 25 2.08 -7.23 -16.86
C ALA A 25 0.98 -8.05 -16.15
N GLY A 26 0.25 -7.49 -15.19
CA GLY A 26 -0.83 -8.16 -14.47
C GLY A 26 -0.36 -9.23 -13.48
N VAL A 27 0.91 -9.20 -13.07
CA VAL A 27 1.53 -10.24 -12.23
C VAL A 27 0.76 -10.51 -10.94
N PRO A 28 0.33 -9.52 -10.13
CA PRO A 28 -0.43 -9.81 -8.91
C PRO A 28 -1.73 -10.59 -9.18
N VAL A 29 -2.44 -10.25 -10.27
CA VAL A 29 -3.69 -10.90 -10.65
C VAL A 29 -3.42 -12.32 -11.12
N GLU A 30 -2.49 -12.50 -12.06
CA GLU A 30 -2.15 -13.81 -12.60
C GLU A 30 -1.69 -14.77 -11.49
N GLN A 31 -0.81 -14.30 -10.60
CA GLN A 31 -0.33 -15.14 -9.49
C GLN A 31 -1.44 -15.43 -8.48
N GLY A 32 -2.31 -14.47 -8.17
CA GLY A 32 -3.49 -14.72 -7.32
C GLY A 32 -4.45 -15.75 -7.92
N GLU A 33 -4.73 -15.67 -9.22
CA GLU A 33 -5.56 -16.67 -9.92
C GLU A 33 -4.91 -18.05 -9.91
N ARG A 34 -3.60 -18.14 -10.13
CA ARG A 34 -2.84 -19.38 -10.01
C ARG A 34 -2.89 -19.96 -8.59
N LEU A 35 -2.82 -19.14 -7.55
CA LEU A 35 -2.99 -19.60 -6.16
C LEU A 35 -4.39 -20.16 -5.90
N SER A 36 -5.41 -19.57 -6.52
CA SER A 36 -6.82 -19.94 -6.27
C SER A 36 -7.16 -21.38 -6.64
N ILE A 37 -6.47 -21.94 -7.64
CA ILE A 37 -6.66 -23.32 -8.12
C ILE A 37 -5.81 -24.36 -7.38
N LEU A 38 -4.88 -23.92 -6.53
CA LEU A 38 -4.06 -24.82 -5.72
C LEU A 38 -4.83 -25.32 -4.49
N ASN A 39 -4.49 -26.54 -4.05
CA ASN A 39 -4.89 -27.00 -2.72
C ASN A 39 -4.14 -26.20 -1.63
N THR A 40 -4.57 -26.34 -0.37
CA THR A 40 -4.03 -25.58 0.76
C THR A 40 -2.52 -25.77 0.96
N GLU A 41 -1.99 -26.98 0.76
CA GLU A 41 -0.57 -27.29 0.97
C GLU A 41 0.29 -26.64 -0.13
N ASP A 42 -0.07 -26.85 -1.39
CA ASP A 42 0.64 -26.27 -2.54
C ASP A 42 0.58 -24.73 -2.51
N ARG A 43 -0.55 -24.17 -2.07
CA ARG A 43 -0.70 -22.72 -1.88
C ARG A 43 0.26 -22.18 -0.82
N ALA A 44 0.39 -22.88 0.31
CA ALA A 44 1.34 -22.48 1.36
C ALA A 44 2.79 -22.58 0.87
N ILE A 45 3.14 -23.62 0.11
CA ILE A 45 4.47 -23.78 -0.50
C ILE A 45 4.76 -22.66 -1.49
N ALA A 46 3.80 -22.34 -2.37
CA ALA A 46 3.90 -21.26 -3.36
C ALA A 46 4.15 -19.89 -2.70
N LEU A 47 3.34 -19.53 -1.71
CA LEU A 47 3.47 -18.28 -0.97
C LEU A 47 4.82 -18.19 -0.23
N THR A 48 5.22 -19.28 0.44
CA THR A 48 6.52 -19.34 1.13
C THR A 48 7.69 -19.21 0.14
N ALA A 49 7.58 -19.82 -1.04
CA ALA A 49 8.61 -19.74 -2.07
C ALA A 49 8.80 -18.31 -2.59
N ALA A 50 7.69 -17.59 -2.81
CA ALA A 50 7.71 -16.19 -3.22
C ALA A 50 8.26 -15.29 -2.10
N GLU A 51 7.78 -15.46 -0.85
CA GLU A 51 8.24 -14.70 0.32
C GLU A 51 9.74 -14.85 0.53
N MET A 52 10.24 -16.08 0.63
CA MET A 52 11.68 -16.33 0.84
C MET A 52 12.54 -15.75 -0.28
N ARG A 53 12.04 -15.75 -1.52
CA ARG A 53 12.77 -15.18 -2.66
C ARG A 53 12.84 -13.66 -2.54
N VAL A 54 11.72 -13.00 -2.25
CA VAL A 54 11.71 -11.55 -2.03
C VAL A 54 12.56 -11.16 -0.82
N GLU A 55 12.42 -11.86 0.32
CA GLU A 55 13.24 -11.65 1.52
C GLU A 55 14.74 -11.77 1.22
N SER A 56 15.14 -12.78 0.45
CA SER A 56 16.52 -12.94 0.01
C SER A 56 16.99 -11.74 -0.81
N MET A 57 16.20 -11.27 -1.79
CA MET A 57 16.57 -10.11 -2.62
C MET A 57 16.67 -8.82 -1.81
N VAL A 58 15.70 -8.53 -0.94
CA VAL A 58 15.70 -7.30 -0.12
C VAL A 58 16.81 -7.32 0.94
N SER A 59 17.20 -8.49 1.44
CA SER A 59 18.31 -8.62 2.38
C SER A 59 19.65 -8.20 1.78
N ALA A 60 19.83 -8.37 0.46
CA ALA A 60 21.03 -7.99 -0.26
C ALA A 60 21.09 -6.49 -0.61
N LEU A 61 19.98 -5.76 -0.49
CA LEU A 61 19.92 -4.32 -0.79
C LEU A 61 20.55 -3.48 0.31
N SER A 62 21.22 -2.40 -0.07
CA SER A 62 21.56 -1.30 0.86
C SER A 62 20.29 -0.56 1.30
N ASP A 63 20.35 0.17 2.41
CA ASP A 63 19.21 0.94 2.91
C ASP A 63 18.65 1.91 1.85
N ARG A 64 19.54 2.58 1.11
CA ARG A 64 19.15 3.49 0.03
C ARG A 64 18.43 2.76 -1.10
N ALA A 65 18.90 1.56 -1.47
CA ALA A 65 18.28 0.77 -2.53
C ALA A 65 16.93 0.19 -2.07
N LEU A 66 16.85 -0.28 -0.82
CA LEU A 66 15.60 -0.75 -0.22
C LEU A 66 14.56 0.38 -0.10
N ALA A 67 14.97 1.57 0.32
CA ALA A 67 14.11 2.75 0.36
C ALA A 67 13.53 3.07 -1.02
N LYS A 68 14.36 3.08 -2.07
CA LYS A 68 13.89 3.27 -3.46
C LYS A 68 12.92 2.18 -3.90
N ALA A 69 13.26 0.91 -3.65
CA ALA A 69 12.39 -0.22 -3.99
C ALA A 69 11.04 -0.12 -3.28
N ALA A 70 11.02 0.30 -2.01
CA ALA A 70 9.79 0.48 -1.25
C ALA A 70 8.93 1.65 -1.76
N VAL A 71 9.54 2.78 -2.16
CA VAL A 71 8.83 3.90 -2.80
C VAL A 71 8.18 3.44 -4.11
N THR A 72 8.93 2.74 -4.96
CA THR A 72 8.37 2.17 -6.20
C THR A 72 7.27 1.17 -5.90
N ALA A 73 7.46 0.30 -4.91
CA ALA A 73 6.48 -0.73 -4.56
C ALA A 73 5.16 -0.14 -4.07
N VAL A 74 5.19 0.92 -3.24
CA VAL A 74 3.94 1.53 -2.72
C VAL A 74 3.20 2.31 -3.81
N ASP A 75 3.93 2.98 -4.71
CA ASP A 75 3.31 3.68 -5.84
C ASP A 75 2.66 2.69 -6.83
N ARG A 76 3.33 1.56 -7.09
CA ARG A 76 2.76 0.46 -7.88
C ARG A 76 1.60 -0.23 -7.15
N LEU A 77 1.64 -0.35 -5.83
CA LEU A 77 0.53 -0.89 -5.06
C LEU A 77 -0.72 -0.01 -5.21
N TYR A 78 -0.55 1.31 -5.11
CA TYR A 78 -1.63 2.25 -5.35
C TYR A 78 -2.17 2.15 -6.78
N ARG A 79 -1.28 2.01 -7.78
CA ARG A 79 -1.65 1.73 -9.18
C ARG A 79 -2.43 0.44 -9.36
N ALA A 80 -2.03 -0.64 -8.70
CA ALA A 80 -2.80 -1.88 -8.68
C ALA A 80 -4.23 -1.61 -8.17
N GLY A 81 -4.35 -0.84 -7.09
CA GLY A 81 -5.65 -0.43 -6.56
C GLY A 81 -6.51 0.36 -7.54
N THR A 82 -5.93 1.17 -8.44
CA THR A 82 -6.68 1.96 -9.43
C THR A 82 -7.00 1.18 -10.70
N THR A 83 -6.07 0.36 -11.20
CA THR A 83 -6.18 -0.28 -12.52
C THR A 83 -6.72 -1.71 -12.48
N MET A 84 -6.57 -2.43 -11.38
CA MET A 84 -7.02 -3.82 -11.31
C MET A 84 -8.55 -3.90 -11.41
N SER A 85 -9.00 -4.86 -12.23
CA SER A 85 -10.40 -5.21 -12.42
C SER A 85 -10.92 -6.21 -11.39
N LEU A 86 -10.00 -6.93 -10.71
CA LEU A 86 -10.32 -8.00 -9.78
C LEU A 86 -9.47 -7.86 -8.51
N TRP A 87 -10.10 -8.14 -7.37
CA TRP A 87 -9.43 -8.32 -6.08
C TRP A 87 -9.98 -9.56 -5.39
N SER A 88 -9.10 -10.35 -4.76
CA SER A 88 -9.47 -11.61 -4.10
C SER A 88 -8.53 -11.91 -2.94
N PRO A 89 -8.92 -12.79 -1.99
CA PRO A 89 -8.06 -13.21 -0.90
C PRO A 89 -6.73 -13.85 -1.35
N ASP A 90 -6.71 -14.48 -2.53
CA ASP A 90 -5.49 -15.08 -3.09
C ASP A 90 -4.54 -14.03 -3.66
N ILE A 91 -5.08 -12.97 -4.29
CA ILE A 91 -4.28 -11.80 -4.69
C ILE A 91 -3.73 -11.11 -3.43
N ALA A 92 -4.56 -10.91 -2.40
CA ALA A 92 -4.14 -10.35 -1.12
C ALA A 92 -2.99 -11.16 -0.48
N SER A 93 -3.11 -12.49 -0.48
CA SER A 93 -2.06 -13.38 0.04
C SER A 93 -0.76 -13.27 -0.76
N TYR A 94 -0.85 -13.16 -2.09
CA TYR A 94 0.32 -12.94 -2.94
C TYR A 94 0.99 -11.60 -2.64
N VAL A 95 0.22 -10.51 -2.57
CA VAL A 95 0.70 -9.16 -2.21
C VAL A 95 1.38 -9.17 -0.84
N GLN A 96 0.79 -9.85 0.14
CA GLN A 96 1.38 -10.00 1.47
C GLN A 96 2.73 -10.72 1.44
N ALA A 97 2.82 -11.85 0.74
CA ALA A 97 4.06 -12.62 0.63
C ALA A 97 5.18 -11.85 -0.07
N THR A 98 4.85 -10.87 -0.92
CA THR A 98 5.83 -10.21 -1.80
C THR A 98 6.02 -8.72 -1.47
N TRP A 99 5.04 -7.85 -1.71
CA TRP A 99 5.12 -6.42 -1.33
C TRP A 99 5.27 -6.28 0.18
N GLY A 100 4.48 -7.06 0.95
CA GLY A 100 4.55 -7.07 2.41
C GLY A 100 5.96 -7.38 2.92
N SER A 101 6.69 -8.27 2.26
CA SER A 101 8.08 -8.61 2.59
C SER A 101 9.06 -7.46 2.39
N ILE A 102 8.84 -6.62 1.36
CA ILE A 102 9.64 -5.41 1.13
C ILE A 102 9.44 -4.42 2.28
N PHE A 103 8.19 -4.16 2.66
CA PHE A 103 7.86 -3.20 3.72
C PHE A 103 8.26 -3.72 5.10
N LYS A 104 8.06 -5.01 5.38
CA LYS A 104 8.58 -5.69 6.57
C LYS A 104 10.10 -5.52 6.68
N ALA A 105 10.85 -5.75 5.60
CA ALA A 105 12.30 -5.55 5.59
C ALA A 105 12.69 -4.09 5.84
N LEU A 106 11.95 -3.13 5.29
CA LEU A 106 12.15 -1.70 5.52
C LEU A 106 11.92 -1.34 7.00
N GLY A 107 10.84 -1.84 7.60
CA GLY A 107 10.51 -1.68 9.02
C GLY A 107 11.57 -2.25 9.96
N LEU A 108 12.11 -3.43 9.66
CA LEU A 108 13.20 -4.05 10.43
C LEU A 108 14.49 -3.22 10.43
N ARG A 109 14.68 -2.36 9.43
CA ARG A 109 15.81 -1.40 9.36
C ARG A 109 15.49 -0.04 9.99
N GLY A 110 14.35 0.09 10.66
CA GLY A 110 13.94 1.30 11.38
C GLY A 110 13.30 2.37 10.49
N TYR A 111 13.02 2.06 9.23
CA TYR A 111 12.36 2.98 8.30
C TYR A 111 10.86 2.68 8.19
N ARG A 112 10.07 3.71 7.88
CA ARG A 112 8.65 3.55 7.55
C ARG A 112 8.24 4.42 6.37
N ILE A 113 7.34 3.91 5.53
CA ILE A 113 6.71 4.71 4.47
C ILE A 113 5.42 5.33 5.00
N HIS A 114 5.29 6.64 4.81
CA HIS A 114 4.00 7.33 4.85
C HIS A 114 3.66 7.78 3.43
N TYR A 115 2.76 7.05 2.79
CA TYR A 115 2.27 7.32 1.45
C TYR A 115 1.02 8.19 1.55
N VAL A 116 1.09 9.40 1.02
CA VAL A 116 0.04 10.43 1.11
C VAL A 116 -0.44 10.72 -0.30
N VAL A 117 -1.73 10.51 -0.53
CA VAL A 117 -2.34 10.62 -1.86
C VAL A 117 -3.43 11.68 -1.84
N GLU A 118 -3.37 12.56 -2.83
CA GLU A 118 -4.44 13.46 -3.22
C GLU A 118 -5.01 12.97 -4.55
N HIS A 119 -6.20 12.38 -4.51
CA HIS A 119 -6.85 11.77 -5.68
C HIS A 119 -8.02 12.62 -6.17
N ASP A 120 -7.82 13.30 -7.30
CA ASP A 120 -8.75 14.29 -7.87
C ASP A 120 -9.99 13.71 -8.56
N HIS A 121 -10.06 12.40 -8.77
CA HIS A 121 -11.14 11.76 -9.54
C HIS A 121 -12.02 10.84 -8.66
N PRO A 122 -13.02 11.40 -7.96
CA PRO A 122 -13.79 10.68 -6.97
C PRO A 122 -14.97 9.90 -7.57
N GLU A 123 -15.05 9.72 -8.89
CA GLU A 123 -16.20 9.14 -9.60
C GLU A 123 -16.61 7.75 -9.06
N ARG A 124 -15.73 7.10 -8.28
CA ARG A 124 -16.02 5.92 -7.46
C ARG A 124 -15.30 5.97 -6.11
N ILE A 125 -15.93 6.53 -5.08
CA ILE A 125 -15.44 6.39 -3.69
C ILE A 125 -15.48 4.93 -3.20
N GLY A 126 -16.12 4.01 -3.94
CA GLY A 126 -16.12 2.58 -3.64
C GLY A 126 -14.72 1.99 -3.51
N ARG A 127 -13.73 2.40 -4.32
CA ARG A 127 -12.34 1.89 -4.17
C ARG A 127 -11.72 2.33 -2.83
N PRO A 128 -11.73 3.63 -2.46
CA PRO A 128 -11.33 4.08 -1.12
C PRO A 128 -12.03 3.41 0.06
N LEU A 129 -13.30 3.00 -0.10
CA LEU A 129 -14.07 2.41 1.00
C LEU A 129 -13.98 0.89 1.09
N GLU A 130 -13.84 0.20 -0.05
CA GLU A 130 -13.94 -1.26 -0.13
C GLU A 130 -12.61 -1.93 -0.45
N LEU A 131 -11.87 -1.40 -1.44
CA LEU A 131 -10.67 -2.04 -1.98
C LEU A 131 -9.39 -1.60 -1.28
N TYR A 132 -9.17 -0.29 -1.16
CA TYR A 132 -7.92 0.26 -0.61
C TYR A 132 -7.62 -0.21 0.81
N PRO A 133 -8.60 -0.32 1.73
CA PRO A 133 -8.32 -0.83 3.07
C PRO A 133 -7.64 -2.20 3.04
N ASP A 134 -8.18 -3.15 2.28
CA ASP A 134 -7.66 -4.52 2.22
C ASP A 134 -6.35 -4.62 1.41
N LEU A 135 -6.26 -3.88 0.31
CA LEU A 135 -5.05 -3.79 -0.53
C LEU A 135 -3.84 -3.29 0.27
N PHE A 136 -3.99 -2.16 0.97
CA PHE A 136 -2.90 -1.59 1.77
C PHE A 136 -2.60 -2.45 3.00
N ALA A 137 -3.63 -2.99 3.66
CA ALA A 137 -3.44 -3.90 4.79
C ALA A 137 -2.64 -5.16 4.39
N SER A 138 -2.89 -5.72 3.20
CA SER A 138 -2.15 -6.87 2.66
C SER A 138 -0.66 -6.58 2.53
N ALA A 139 -0.28 -5.36 2.16
CA ALA A 139 1.12 -4.93 2.09
C ALA A 139 1.71 -4.47 3.44
N GLY A 140 0.94 -4.53 4.53
CA GLY A 140 1.38 -4.14 5.87
C GLY A 140 1.19 -2.65 6.22
N PHE A 141 0.43 -1.90 5.42
CA PHE A 141 0.09 -0.51 5.68
C PHE A 141 -1.16 -0.40 6.55
N ALA A 142 -1.18 0.60 7.41
CA ALA A 142 -2.42 1.11 7.97
C ALA A 142 -3.03 2.10 6.98
N TYR A 143 -4.25 1.82 6.52
CA TYR A 143 -4.98 2.69 5.62
C TYR A 143 -5.80 3.72 6.40
N VAL A 144 -5.78 4.96 5.93
CA VAL A 144 -6.54 6.08 6.48
C VAL A 144 -7.12 6.87 5.31
N SER A 145 -8.43 7.13 5.35
CA SER A 145 -9.08 8.05 4.42
C SER A 145 -10.18 8.83 5.14
N PRO A 146 -10.26 10.15 4.97
CA PRO A 146 -11.37 10.95 5.48
C PRO A 146 -12.73 10.45 5.05
N TYR A 147 -12.83 9.87 3.85
CA TYR A 147 -14.08 9.30 3.34
C TYR A 147 -14.54 8.09 4.15
N THR A 148 -13.62 7.25 4.63
CA THR A 148 -13.96 6.13 5.53
C THR A 148 -14.58 6.64 6.82
N PHE A 149 -13.95 7.65 7.45
CA PHE A 149 -14.49 8.24 8.67
C PHE A 149 -15.78 9.02 8.45
N ALA A 150 -15.90 9.74 7.34
CA ALA A 150 -17.11 10.45 6.97
C ALA A 150 -18.30 9.49 6.79
N ASN A 151 -18.07 8.33 6.15
CA ASN A 151 -19.07 7.28 5.97
C ASN A 151 -19.47 6.59 7.28
N ASP A 152 -18.57 6.53 8.26
CA ASP A 152 -18.82 5.89 9.56
C ASP A 152 -19.56 6.81 10.56
N LEU A 153 -19.78 8.08 10.22
CA LEU A 153 -20.48 9.01 11.10
C LEU A 153 -21.97 8.63 11.22
N PRO A 154 -22.56 8.67 12.44
CA PRO A 154 -23.97 8.37 12.64
C PRO A 154 -24.91 9.21 11.77
N ASP A 155 -24.56 10.47 11.52
CA ASP A 155 -25.36 11.40 10.72
C ASP A 155 -25.25 11.13 9.21
N ALA A 156 -24.29 10.30 8.78
CA ALA A 156 -24.07 9.92 7.38
C ALA A 156 -24.76 8.60 6.99
N LEU A 157 -25.45 7.92 7.92
CA LEU A 157 -26.05 6.60 7.68
C LEU A 157 -27.06 6.56 6.52
N ASP A 158 -27.78 7.66 6.31
CA ASP A 158 -28.77 7.80 5.22
C ASP A 158 -28.20 8.51 3.98
N ALA A 159 -26.93 8.90 4.01
CA ALA A 159 -26.28 9.57 2.88
C ALA A 159 -25.97 8.58 1.76
N GLU A 160 -26.03 9.06 0.52
CA GLU A 160 -25.54 8.28 -0.61
C GLU A 160 -24.02 8.15 -0.53
N VAL A 161 -23.50 6.96 -0.79
CA VAL A 161 -22.06 6.66 -0.80
C VAL A 161 -21.45 7.16 -2.11
N THR A 162 -21.46 8.48 -2.28
CA THR A 162 -20.91 9.24 -3.39
C THR A 162 -20.06 10.40 -2.86
N PRO A 163 -19.17 10.98 -3.70
CA PRO A 163 -18.40 12.15 -3.32
C PRO A 163 -19.27 13.28 -2.79
N GLU A 164 -20.37 13.57 -3.49
CA GLU A 164 -21.31 14.62 -3.18
C GLU A 164 -22.15 14.30 -1.94
N GLY A 165 -22.58 13.04 -1.79
CA GLY A 165 -23.35 12.58 -0.64
C GLY A 165 -22.57 12.66 0.68
N LEU A 166 -21.27 12.35 0.64
CA LEU A 166 -20.41 12.41 1.82
C LEU A 166 -19.74 13.77 2.05
N ALA A 167 -19.76 14.68 1.08
CA ALA A 167 -19.13 16.00 1.18
C ALA A 167 -19.47 16.79 2.46
N PRO A 168 -20.73 16.82 2.96
CA PRO A 168 -21.07 17.54 4.20
C PRO A 168 -20.34 17.01 5.45
N PHE A 169 -19.90 15.76 5.43
CA PHE A 169 -19.31 15.06 6.57
C PHE A 169 -17.78 15.04 6.54
N LEU A 170 -17.16 15.45 5.42
CA LEU A 170 -15.70 15.38 5.23
C LEU A 170 -14.90 16.26 6.21
N GLY A 171 -15.49 17.34 6.73
CA GLY A 171 -14.81 18.15 7.76
C GLY A 171 -14.48 17.30 9.00
N ALA A 172 -15.49 16.66 9.57
CA ALA A 172 -15.31 15.75 10.70
C ALA A 172 -14.50 14.50 10.31
N GLY A 173 -14.72 13.97 9.11
CA GLY A 173 -13.93 12.84 8.59
C GLY A 173 -12.43 13.13 8.52
N ARG A 174 -12.03 14.33 8.09
CA ARG A 174 -10.62 14.76 8.06
C ARG A 174 -10.02 14.92 9.44
N GLU A 175 -10.77 15.46 10.40
CA GLU A 175 -10.32 15.56 11.79
C GLU A 175 -10.02 14.18 12.38
N MET A 176 -10.95 13.24 12.23
CA MET A 176 -10.78 11.85 12.68
C MET A 176 -9.63 11.13 11.95
N ALA A 177 -9.53 11.32 10.63
CA ALA A 177 -8.45 10.76 9.83
C ALA A 177 -7.08 11.26 10.27
N ARG A 178 -6.96 12.55 10.58
CA ARG A 178 -5.72 13.15 11.10
C ARG A 178 -5.35 12.57 12.46
N GLU A 179 -6.29 12.52 13.40
CA GLU A 179 -6.06 11.92 14.71
C GLU A 179 -5.60 10.46 14.60
N ARG A 180 -6.26 9.69 13.73
CA ARG A 180 -5.89 8.30 13.48
C ARG A 180 -4.50 8.18 12.84
N ALA A 181 -4.19 9.01 11.85
CA ALA A 181 -2.87 9.05 11.23
C ALA A 181 -1.79 9.34 12.29
N GLU A 182 -2.01 10.32 13.17
CA GLU A 182 -1.05 10.64 14.22
C GLU A 182 -0.81 9.48 15.19
N GLU A 183 -1.85 8.74 15.58
CA GLU A 183 -1.71 7.53 16.39
C GLU A 183 -0.85 6.47 15.69
N LEU A 184 -1.10 6.23 14.41
CA LEU A 184 -0.37 5.25 13.61
C LEU A 184 1.10 5.63 13.42
N VAL A 185 1.37 6.93 13.20
CA VAL A 185 2.73 7.46 13.14
C VAL A 185 3.45 7.25 14.47
N ARG A 186 2.81 7.57 15.61
CA ARG A 186 3.39 7.33 16.94
C ARG A 186 3.64 5.84 17.21
N ALA A 187 2.79 4.96 16.68
CA ALA A 187 2.95 3.51 16.75
C ALA A 187 4.02 2.95 15.78
N GLY A 188 4.68 3.80 14.98
CA GLY A 188 5.74 3.39 14.06
C GLY A 188 5.25 2.55 12.88
N ARG A 189 3.99 2.71 12.46
CA ARG A 189 3.39 1.93 11.37
C ARG A 189 3.69 2.56 10.01
N HIS A 190 3.70 1.74 8.96
CA HIS A 190 3.52 2.25 7.60
C HIS A 190 2.11 2.80 7.46
N LEU A 191 1.97 3.93 6.78
CA LEU A 191 0.71 4.67 6.65
C LEU A 191 0.41 4.91 5.18
N ALA A 192 -0.81 4.61 4.75
CA ALA A 192 -1.37 5.05 3.48
C ALA A 192 -2.52 6.00 3.79
N TYR A 193 -2.30 7.30 3.61
CA TYR A 193 -3.30 8.34 3.77
C TYR A 193 -3.84 8.71 2.39
N VAL A 194 -5.12 8.45 2.14
CA VAL A 194 -5.75 8.73 0.84
C VAL A 194 -6.86 9.77 1.01
N GLU A 195 -6.56 10.99 0.55
CA GLU A 195 -7.52 12.08 0.37
C GLU A 195 -8.12 11.99 -1.03
N ALA A 196 -9.35 11.50 -1.14
CA ALA A 196 -10.12 11.65 -2.37
C ALA A 196 -10.75 13.05 -2.41
N ALA A 197 -10.91 13.64 -3.60
CA ALA A 197 -11.47 15.00 -3.77
C ALA A 197 -10.84 16.02 -2.79
N PRO A 198 -9.52 16.23 -2.86
CA PRO A 198 -8.79 17.03 -1.89
C PRO A 198 -9.29 18.47 -1.86
N ALA A 199 -9.39 19.02 -0.64
CA ALA A 199 -9.48 20.47 -0.44
C ALA A 199 -8.06 21.05 -0.43
N ASP A 200 -7.93 22.35 -0.72
CA ASP A 200 -6.64 23.04 -0.63
C ASP A 200 -5.99 22.82 0.75
N GLY A 201 -4.78 22.27 0.75
CA GLY A 201 -4.00 21.99 1.97
C GLY A 201 -4.53 20.82 2.83
N ALA A 202 -5.42 19.98 2.29
CA ALA A 202 -6.02 18.87 3.04
C ALA A 202 -5.00 17.88 3.63
N VAL A 203 -3.84 17.74 2.97
CA VAL A 203 -2.77 16.83 3.39
C VAL A 203 -1.59 17.51 4.07
N ASP A 204 -1.54 18.84 4.12
CA ASP A 204 -0.38 19.61 4.61
C ASP A 204 0.04 19.18 6.02
N ALA A 205 -0.93 18.95 6.91
CA ALA A 205 -0.67 18.51 8.27
C ALA A 205 -0.01 17.12 8.32
N ILE A 206 -0.40 16.22 7.41
CA ILE A 206 0.16 14.87 7.30
C ILE A 206 1.57 14.94 6.72
N LEU A 207 1.79 15.77 5.70
CA LEU A 207 3.11 15.99 5.09
C LEU A 207 4.08 16.61 6.09
N ALA A 208 3.67 17.64 6.84
CA ALA A 208 4.49 18.25 7.89
C ALA A 208 4.91 17.24 8.97
N GLN A 209 4.06 16.25 9.27
CA GLN A 209 4.39 15.19 10.23
C GLN A 209 5.55 14.31 9.74
N ILE A 210 5.64 14.04 8.43
CA ILE A 210 6.71 13.21 7.85
C ILE A 210 8.08 13.84 8.14
N GLU A 211 8.23 15.14 7.90
CA GLU A 211 9.52 15.85 7.99
C GLU A 211 10.14 15.77 9.38
N ILE A 212 9.29 15.80 10.42
CA ILE A 212 9.70 15.83 11.82
C ILE A 212 9.87 14.44 12.45
N THR A 213 9.29 13.40 11.85
CA THR A 213 9.24 12.07 12.48
C THR A 213 10.43 11.21 12.00
N PRO A 214 11.39 10.83 12.86
CA PRO A 214 12.66 10.20 12.44
C PRO A 214 12.50 8.84 11.75
N GLY A 215 13.24 8.60 10.67
CA GLY A 215 13.15 7.36 9.91
C GLY A 215 11.89 7.23 9.03
N THR A 216 11.23 8.34 8.72
CA THR A 216 10.09 8.34 7.80
C THR A 216 10.56 8.65 6.38
N ILE A 217 10.08 7.85 5.43
CA ILE A 217 10.10 8.13 4.00
C ILE A 217 8.68 8.55 3.63
N GLY A 218 8.49 9.83 3.42
CA GLY A 218 7.26 10.37 2.86
C GLY A 218 7.23 10.22 1.36
N VAL A 219 6.07 9.85 0.86
CA VAL A 219 5.80 9.79 -0.58
C VAL A 219 4.49 10.52 -0.79
N HIS A 220 4.52 11.63 -1.53
CA HIS A 220 3.36 12.43 -1.84
C HIS A 220 2.98 12.23 -3.31
N ARG A 221 1.74 11.80 -3.53
CA ARG A 221 1.18 11.55 -4.86
C ARG A 221 -0.02 12.47 -5.08
N VAL A 222 0.02 13.24 -6.16
CA VAL A 222 -1.13 14.00 -6.66
C VAL A 222 -1.64 13.34 -7.93
N GLY A 223 -2.94 13.11 -8.00
CA GLY A 223 -3.62 12.49 -9.14
C GLY A 223 -3.38 10.99 -9.27
N GLU A 224 -3.66 10.46 -10.46
CA GLU A 224 -3.51 9.04 -10.75
C GLU A 224 -2.05 8.56 -10.69
N PRO A 225 -1.81 7.28 -10.31
CA PRO A 225 -0.50 6.65 -10.34
C PRO A 225 -0.06 6.28 -11.76
N VAL A 226 0.28 7.30 -12.55
CA VAL A 226 0.98 7.20 -13.84
C VAL A 226 2.50 7.24 -13.67
N GLU A 227 3.26 6.73 -14.65
CA GLU A 227 4.73 6.72 -14.59
C GLU A 227 5.33 8.14 -14.50
N GLU A 228 4.69 9.13 -15.12
CA GLU A 228 5.13 10.53 -15.09
C GLU A 228 3.96 11.49 -14.83
N PRO A 229 4.13 12.47 -13.91
CA PRO A 229 5.31 12.67 -13.07
C PRO A 229 5.42 11.62 -11.96
N PRO A 230 6.65 11.26 -11.53
CA PRO A 230 6.83 10.38 -10.39
C PRO A 230 6.33 11.06 -9.11
N PRO A 231 5.98 10.30 -8.06
CA PRO A 231 5.59 10.88 -6.79
C PRO A 231 6.75 11.67 -6.17
N GLU A 232 6.42 12.72 -5.42
CA GLU A 232 7.40 13.46 -4.65
C GLU A 232 7.85 12.61 -3.45
N VAL A 233 9.17 12.56 -3.19
CA VAL A 233 9.75 11.80 -2.08
C VAL A 233 10.37 12.74 -1.08
N ILE A 234 9.82 12.73 0.14
CA ILE A 234 10.21 13.59 1.25
C ILE A 234 10.88 12.72 2.31
N PHE A 235 12.15 12.97 2.61
CA PHE A 235 12.83 12.26 3.70
C PHE A 235 12.72 13.04 4.99
N SER A 236 12.43 12.35 6.10
CA SER A 236 12.53 12.98 7.40
C SER A 236 13.93 13.54 7.63
N SER A 237 14.03 14.76 8.15
CA SER A 237 15.31 15.43 8.44
C SER A 237 16.17 14.69 9.49
N ARG A 238 15.58 13.71 10.18
CA ARG A 238 16.20 12.88 11.23
C ARG A 238 16.26 11.43 10.75
N GLY A 239 17.45 10.82 10.75
CA GLY A 239 17.61 9.40 10.37
C GLY A 239 16.97 8.44 11.38
N PRO A 240 16.84 7.13 11.04
CA PRO A 240 16.41 6.13 12.02
C PRO A 240 17.44 6.05 13.14
N GLY A 241 17.09 6.56 14.33
CA GLY A 241 17.97 6.58 15.51
C GLY A 241 17.99 7.89 16.31
N GLY A 242 17.57 9.01 15.70
CA GLY A 242 17.59 10.33 16.36
C GLY A 242 18.99 10.95 16.42
#